data_AF-A0A4R8LW85-F1
#
_entry.id   AF-A0A4R8LW85-F1
#
_cell.length_a   1.000
_cell.length_b   1.000
_cell.length_c   1.000
_cell.angle_alpha   90.00
_cell.angle_beta   90.00
_cell.angle_gamma   90.00
#
_symmetry.space_group_name_H-M   'P 1'
#
loop_
_entity.id
_entity.type
_entity.pdbx_description
1 polymer ?
#
loop_
_entity_poly.entity_id
_entity_poly.type
_entity_poly.pdbx_seq_one_letter_code
_entity_poly.pdbx_strand_id
1 'polypeptide(L)'
;MSNANSACALSTVTAQPALTAGASGELPIFDEPDALLELARDAGMLVLLDAQIGREKYQSVVGSLASLRRFAASVGNRPRECDPA
;
A
#
# COMPACT_ATOMS: atom_id res chain seq x y z
N MET A 1 -11.60 -9.32 41.68
CA MET A 1 -11.59 -8.57 40.41
C MET A 1 -10.18 -8.67 39.84
N SER A 2 -9.88 -9.72 39.06
CA SER A 2 -8.55 -9.91 38.47
C SER A 2 -8.43 -9.05 37.22
N ASN A 3 -7.42 -8.18 37.16
CA ASN A 3 -6.99 -7.58 35.90
C ASN A 3 -5.81 -8.40 35.36
N ALA A 4 -5.86 -8.74 34.09
CA ALA A 4 -4.77 -9.33 33.35
C ALA A 4 -4.48 -8.36 32.20
N ASN A 5 -3.37 -7.61 32.30
CA ASN A 5 -2.89 -6.81 31.17
C ASN A 5 -1.65 -7.50 30.62
N SER A 6 -1.88 -8.28 29.57
CA SER A 6 -0.87 -9.09 28.89
C SER A 6 -0.05 -8.19 27.96
N ALA A 7 1.27 -8.21 28.11
CA ALA A 7 2.18 -7.48 27.24
C ALA A 7 2.28 -8.18 25.88
N CYS A 8 1.86 -7.51 24.81
CA CYS A 8 2.03 -7.97 23.43
C CYS A 8 3.51 -7.80 23.03
N ALA A 9 4.21 -8.91 22.83
CA ALA A 9 5.60 -8.95 22.40
C ALA A 9 5.75 -8.48 20.93
N LEU A 10 6.76 -7.65 20.66
CA LEU A 10 7.18 -7.32 19.30
C LEU A 10 7.86 -8.53 18.66
N SER A 11 7.25 -9.07 17.61
CA SER A 11 7.89 -10.05 16.73
C SER A 11 8.72 -9.32 15.68
N THR A 12 10.04 -9.35 15.85
CA THR A 12 10.99 -8.93 14.81
C THR A 12 10.93 -9.94 13.67
N VAL A 13 10.36 -9.53 12.54
CA VAL A 13 10.43 -10.32 11.30
C VAL A 13 11.80 -10.08 10.66
N THR A 14 12.65 -11.10 10.67
CA THR A 14 13.89 -11.12 9.90
C THR A 14 13.55 -11.46 8.45
N ALA A 15 13.63 -10.47 7.56
CA ALA A 15 13.45 -10.64 6.13
C ALA A 15 14.68 -11.35 5.53
N GLN A 16 14.48 -12.55 4.98
CA GLN A 16 15.46 -13.26 4.16
C GLN A 16 15.35 -12.76 2.69
N PRO A 17 16.47 -12.47 2.00
CA PRO A 17 16.44 -12.12 0.59
C PRO A 17 16.55 -13.39 -0.26
N ALA A 18 15.49 -13.75 -0.97
CA ALA A 18 15.56 -14.71 -2.07
C ALA A 18 15.59 -13.94 -3.39
N LEU A 19 16.77 -13.88 -4.00
CA LEU A 19 16.98 -13.37 -5.35
C LEU A 19 16.40 -14.35 -6.37
N THR A 20 15.45 -13.91 -7.19
CA THR A 20 15.19 -14.50 -8.50
C THR A 20 15.03 -13.39 -9.53
N ALA A 21 16.07 -13.23 -10.35
CA ALA A 21 16.00 -12.50 -11.60
C ALA A 21 15.38 -13.41 -12.69
N GLY A 22 14.40 -12.89 -13.43
CA GLY A 22 13.81 -13.60 -14.57
C GLY A 22 12.74 -12.75 -15.24
N ALA A 23 13.10 -12.19 -16.40
CA ALA A 23 12.29 -11.30 -17.21
C ALA A 23 10.93 -11.87 -17.62
N SER A 24 9.89 -11.03 -17.60
CA SER A 24 8.97 -10.82 -18.72
C SER A 24 8.23 -9.52 -18.44
N GLY A 25 8.42 -8.53 -19.32
CA GLY A 25 7.71 -7.28 -19.23
C GLY A 25 6.23 -7.52 -19.51
N GLU A 26 5.42 -7.35 -18.49
CA GLU A 26 4.10 -6.75 -18.58
C GLU A 26 3.68 -6.27 -17.19
N LEU A 27 2.89 -5.19 -17.16
CA LEU A 27 2.18 -4.56 -16.04
C LEU A 27 2.90 -3.34 -15.41
N PRO A 28 2.17 -2.22 -15.25
CA PRO A 28 1.15 -2.21 -14.21
C PRO A 28 -0.19 -1.56 -14.61
N ILE A 29 -1.26 -2.33 -14.42
CA ILE A 29 -2.54 -1.73 -14.01
C ILE A 29 -2.24 -0.91 -12.73
N PHE A 30 -2.44 0.41 -12.80
CA PHE A 30 -1.77 1.50 -12.03
C PHE A 30 -0.44 1.97 -12.64
N ASP A 31 -0.45 2.40 -13.91
CA ASP A 31 0.76 2.78 -14.67
C ASP A 31 1.65 3.85 -14.01
N GLU A 32 1.15 4.61 -13.03
CA GLU A 32 1.97 5.56 -12.28
C GLU A 32 1.64 5.49 -10.78
N PRO A 33 2.58 5.06 -9.92
CA PRO A 33 2.39 5.04 -8.46
C PRO A 33 2.04 6.43 -7.92
N ASP A 34 2.50 7.48 -8.59
CA ASP A 34 2.19 8.87 -8.25
C ASP A 34 0.69 9.18 -8.37
N ALA A 35 -0.01 8.63 -9.37
CA ALA A 35 -1.46 8.82 -9.52
C ALA A 35 -2.27 8.16 -8.38
N LEU A 36 -1.77 7.05 -7.82
CA LEU A 36 -2.37 6.41 -6.66
C LEU A 36 -2.14 7.23 -5.38
N LEU A 37 -0.95 7.83 -5.25
CA LEU A 37 -0.62 8.69 -4.11
C LEU A 37 -1.39 10.02 -4.16
N GLU A 38 -1.62 10.60 -5.33
CA GLU A 38 -2.51 11.75 -5.49
C GLU A 38 -3.93 11.43 -5.03
N LEU A 39 -4.46 10.26 -5.40
CA LEU A 39 -5.77 9.83 -4.93
C LEU A 39 -5.85 9.67 -3.41
N ALA A 40 -4.76 9.22 -2.79
CA ALA A 40 -4.65 9.14 -1.34
C ALA A 40 -4.63 10.53 -0.68
N ARG A 41 -3.92 11.49 -1.29
CA ARG A 41 -3.88 12.90 -0.85
C ARG A 41 -5.27 13.54 -0.95
N ASP A 42 -5.97 13.34 -2.06
CA ASP A 42 -7.34 13.81 -2.27
C ASP A 42 -8.34 13.24 -1.26
N ALA A 43 -8.15 11.98 -0.87
CA ALA A 43 -8.96 11.33 0.17
C ALA A 43 -8.66 11.85 1.59
N GLY A 44 -7.65 12.70 1.75
CA GLY A 44 -7.19 13.24 3.03
C GLY A 44 -6.30 12.27 3.80
N MET A 45 -5.48 11.49 3.10
CA MET A 45 -4.39 10.71 3.69
C MET A 45 -3.06 11.44 3.56
N LEU A 46 -2.19 11.27 4.54
CA LEU A 46 -0.83 11.81 4.58
C LEU A 46 0.15 10.76 4.05
N VAL A 47 0.94 11.12 3.05
CA VAL A 47 2.03 10.30 2.50
C VAL A 47 3.33 10.73 3.19
N LEU A 48 3.98 9.81 3.91
CA LEU A 48 5.06 10.11 4.86
C LEU A 48 6.46 9.72 4.37
N LEU A 49 6.60 8.57 3.72
CA LEU A 49 7.91 7.97 3.42
C LEU A 49 8.01 7.65 1.95
N ASP A 50 9.10 8.03 1.31
CA ASP A 50 9.59 7.42 0.07
C ASP A 50 10.88 6.66 0.43
N ALA A 51 10.74 5.37 0.76
CA ALA A 51 11.89 4.51 1.03
C ALA A 51 12.20 3.70 -0.23
N GLN A 52 13.45 3.64 -0.65
CA GLN A 52 13.86 2.77 -1.75
C GLN A 52 14.73 1.63 -1.23
N ILE A 53 14.30 0.39 -1.47
CA ILE A 53 15.09 -0.80 -1.16
C ILE A 53 15.34 -1.54 -2.46
N GLY A 54 16.61 -1.59 -2.89
CA GLY A 54 16.98 -2.09 -4.21
C GLY A 54 16.35 -1.24 -5.31
N ARG A 55 15.48 -1.86 -6.12
CA ARG A 55 14.75 -1.17 -7.21
C ARG A 55 13.34 -0.75 -6.83
N GLU A 56 12.85 -1.18 -5.66
CA GLU A 56 11.48 -0.96 -5.24
C GLU A 56 11.36 0.29 -4.39
N LYS A 57 10.36 1.11 -4.69
CA LYS A 57 9.98 2.27 -3.88
C LYS A 57 8.81 1.89 -2.97
N TYR A 58 8.92 2.26 -1.71
CA TYR A 58 7.96 1.99 -0.66
C TYR A 58 7.41 3.31 -0.16
N GLN A 59 6.08 3.40 -0.17
CA GLN A 59 5.36 4.58 0.25
C GLN A 59 4.50 4.26 1.46
N SER A 60 4.67 5.02 2.56
CA SER A 60 3.82 4.89 3.74
C SER A 60 2.74 5.95 3.74
N VAL A 61 1.49 5.51 3.88
CA VAL A 61 0.33 6.38 3.89
C VAL A 61 -0.46 6.20 5.18
N VAL A 62 -0.77 7.29 5.86
CA VAL A 62 -1.50 7.30 7.13
C VAL A 62 -2.69 8.24 7.07
N GLY A 63 -3.75 7.92 7.80
CA GLY A 63 -4.94 8.77 7.83
C GLY A 63 -6.01 8.21 8.75
N SER A 64 -7.09 8.98 8.92
CA SER A 64 -8.27 8.51 9.65
C SER A 64 -8.99 7.39 8.89
N LEU A 65 -9.78 6.58 9.60
CA LEU A 65 -10.64 5.59 8.94
C LEU A 65 -11.63 6.23 7.95
N ALA A 66 -12.07 7.47 8.22
CA ALA A 66 -12.92 8.21 7.30
C ALA A 66 -12.19 8.55 5.99
N SER A 67 -10.90 8.92 6.06
CA SER A 67 -10.06 9.13 4.88
C SER A 67 -9.85 7.82 4.12
N LEU A 68 -9.60 6.71 4.81
CA LEU A 68 -9.47 5.39 4.18
C LEU A 68 -10.76 4.97 3.45
N ARG A 69 -11.93 5.23 4.02
CA ARG A 69 -13.22 4.97 3.36
C ARG A 69 -13.39 5.77 2.08
N ARG A 70 -13.02 7.05 2.09
CA ARG A 70 -13.06 7.91 0.89
C ARG A 70 -12.11 7.41 -0.20
N PHE A 71 -10.90 7.00 0.19
CA PHE A 71 -9.93 6.41 -0.71
C PHE A 71 -10.43 5.10 -1.34
N ALA A 72 -10.99 4.19 -0.53
CA ALA A 72 -11.54 2.94 -1.05
C ALA A 72 -12.69 3.18 -2.05
N ALA A 73 -13.55 4.17 -1.78
CA ALA A 73 -14.62 4.56 -2.69
C ALA A 73 -14.07 5.13 -4.00
N SER A 74 -13.05 5.99 -3.95
CA SER A 74 -12.46 6.59 -5.14
C SER A 74 -11.70 5.58 -6.00
N VAL A 75 -11.03 4.60 -5.40
CA VAL A 75 -10.43 3.46 -6.12
C VAL A 75 -11.49 2.57 -6.76
N GLY A 76 -12.59 2.29 -6.04
CA GLY A 76 -13.66 1.42 -6.52
C GLY A 76 -14.52 2.00 -7.63
N ASN A 77 -14.58 3.33 -7.75
CA ASN A 77 -15.35 4.03 -8.78
C ASN A 77 -14.61 4.19 -10.11
N ARG A 78 -13.34 3.74 -10.19
CA ARG A 78 -12.60 3.74 -11.45
C ARG A 78 -13.12 2.59 -12.32
N PRO A 79 -13.35 2.82 -13.62
CA PRO A 79 -13.69 1.75 -14.54
C PRO A 79 -12.55 0.75 -14.49
N ARG A 80 -12.87 -0.47 -14.06
CA ARG A 80 -12.00 -1.61 -14.34
C ARG A 80 -12.18 -1.87 -15.83
N GLU A 81 -11.10 -1.78 -16.59
CA GLU A 81 -11.08 -2.30 -17.95
C GLU A 81 -11.48 -3.77 -17.83
N CYS A 82 -12.75 -4.06 -18.08
CA CYS A 82 -13.28 -5.41 -18.07
C CYS A 82 -12.88 -5.97 -19.42
N ASP A 83 -11.75 -6.68 -19.46
CA ASP A 83 -11.27 -7.34 -20.68
C ASP A 83 -12.34 -8.32 -21.16
N PRO A 84 -13.03 -8.07 -22.29
CA PRO A 84 -14.00 -9.02 -22.80
C PRO A 84 -13.24 -10.09 -23.61
N ALA A 85 -13.16 -11.29 -23.03
CA ALA A 85 -12.94 -12.62 -23.63
C ALA A 85 -12.15 -12.73 -24.96
#